data_AF-D5AJZ6-F1
#
_entry.id   AF-D5AJZ6-F1
#
_cell.length_a   1.000
_cell.length_b   1.000
_cell.length_c   1.000
_cell.angle_alpha   90.00
_cell.angle_beta   90.00
_cell.angle_gamma   90.00
#
_symmetry.space_group_name_H-M   'P 1'
#
loop_
_entity.id
_entity.type
_entity.pdbx_description
1 polymer ?
#
loop_
_entity_poly.entity_id
_entity_poly.type
_entity_poly.pdbx_seq_one_letter_code
_entity_poly.pdbx_strand_id
1 'polypeptide(L)'
;MLDIEGDHYEYKMNMLTQASQRYKITEVPIQTIYIDDNASSHFRPIKDGLLIYKNLFKFALASFGGFLVDYGIYALALLLLTSLPTALRLLVANTIARICSATCNFALNKKLVFNNEESIARTGVGYFTLALVLFLCDTALLYLFHQILGLNLYIVKLAVGIFLFLASWFIQKNIIFKERKSFSHEIA
;
A
#
# COMPACT_ATOMS: atom_id res chain seq x y z
N MET A 1 -11.42 23.97 -15.24
CA MET A 1 -11.10 23.14 -14.06
C MET A 1 -11.86 23.66 -12.84
N LEU A 2 -13.19 23.86 -12.96
CA LEU A 2 -14.03 24.35 -11.86
C LEU A 2 -14.55 23.20 -10.97
N ASP A 3 -14.50 21.95 -11.45
CA ASP A 3 -14.98 20.76 -10.74
C ASP A 3 -13.92 20.06 -9.87
N ILE A 4 -12.73 20.66 -9.70
CA ILE A 4 -11.66 20.02 -8.90
C ILE A 4 -11.87 20.35 -7.42
N GLU A 5 -12.23 19.34 -6.64
CA GLU A 5 -12.37 19.45 -5.18
C GLU A 5 -11.05 19.79 -4.48
N GLY A 6 -11.17 20.39 -3.29
CA GLY A 6 -10.06 20.73 -2.41
C GLY A 6 -9.86 22.24 -2.27
N ASP A 7 -9.08 22.63 -1.26
CA ASP A 7 -8.73 24.03 -1.01
C ASP A 7 -7.21 24.20 -0.94
N HIS A 8 -6.73 25.41 -1.25
CA HIS A 8 -5.35 25.83 -1.09
C HIS A 8 -4.31 24.85 -1.70
N TYR A 9 -3.54 24.12 -0.88
CA TYR A 9 -2.51 23.18 -1.35
C TYR A 9 -3.09 21.83 -1.81
N GLU A 10 -4.23 21.40 -1.27
CA GLU A 10 -4.95 20.19 -1.71
C GLU A 10 -5.45 20.36 -3.15
N TYR A 11 -6.03 21.54 -3.45
CA TYR A 11 -6.45 21.88 -4.81
C TYR A 11 -5.28 21.80 -5.80
N LYS A 12 -4.12 22.39 -5.47
CA LYS A 12 -2.93 22.37 -6.34
C LYS A 12 -2.48 20.93 -6.65
N MET A 13 -2.48 20.06 -5.64
CA MET A 13 -2.11 18.66 -5.82
C MET A 13 -3.15 17.89 -6.67
N ASN A 14 -4.44 18.08 -6.41
CA ASN A 14 -5.52 17.46 -7.17
C ASN A 14 -5.50 17.92 -8.64
N MET A 15 -5.27 19.21 -8.87
CA MET A 15 -5.12 19.85 -10.18
C MET A 15 -3.99 19.23 -10.98
N LEU A 16 -2.78 19.13 -10.40
CA LEU A 16 -1.62 18.50 -11.04
C LEU A 16 -1.83 17.01 -11.31
N THR A 17 -2.43 16.29 -10.36
CA THR A 17 -2.71 14.86 -10.49
C THR A 17 -3.67 14.61 -11.66
N GLN A 18 -4.80 15.31 -11.73
CA GLN A 18 -5.75 15.17 -12.84
C GLN A 18 -5.15 15.63 -14.18
N ALA A 19 -4.36 16.72 -14.17
CA ALA A 19 -3.69 17.19 -15.38
C ALA A 19 -2.70 16.15 -15.92
N SER A 20 -1.93 15.48 -15.05
CA SER A 20 -0.94 14.47 -15.44
C SER A 20 -1.54 13.23 -16.14
N GLN A 21 -2.82 12.95 -15.88
CA GLN A 21 -3.53 11.83 -16.50
C GLN A 21 -3.99 12.15 -17.92
N ARG A 22 -4.16 13.44 -18.26
CA ARG A 22 -4.67 13.90 -19.56
C ARG A 22 -3.61 14.57 -20.43
N TYR A 23 -2.59 15.15 -19.81
CA TYR A 23 -1.60 15.99 -20.47
C TYR A 23 -0.19 15.57 -20.07
N LYS A 24 0.75 15.75 -21.00
CA LYS A 24 2.18 15.58 -20.73
C LYS A 24 2.68 16.81 -19.97
N ILE A 25 3.13 16.61 -18.73
CA ILE A 25 3.71 17.66 -17.89
C ILE A 25 5.23 17.70 -18.11
N THR A 26 5.76 18.91 -18.31
CA THR A 26 7.20 19.16 -18.40
C THR A 26 7.59 20.09 -17.26
N GLU A 27 8.60 19.72 -16.49
CA GLU A 27 9.15 20.55 -15.43
C GLU A 27 10.16 21.53 -16.04
N VAL A 28 9.99 22.82 -15.74
CA VAL A 28 10.95 23.86 -16.12
C VAL A 28 11.65 24.30 -14.85
N PRO A 29 12.98 24.18 -14.75
CA PRO A 29 13.70 24.61 -13.56
C PRO A 29 13.54 26.12 -13.38
N ILE A 30 13.16 26.52 -12.17
CA ILE A 30 13.07 27.92 -11.75
C ILE A 30 14.04 28.15 -10.60
N GLN A 31 14.52 29.37 -10.46
CA GLN A 31 15.29 29.76 -9.28
C GLN A 31 14.37 29.82 -8.07
N THR A 32 14.71 29.12 -6.99
CA THR A 32 13.99 29.25 -5.72
C THR A 32 14.41 30.56 -5.05
N ILE A 33 13.50 31.53 -5.00
CA ILE A 33 13.72 32.81 -4.34
C ILE A 33 12.95 32.78 -3.02
N TYR A 34 13.67 32.77 -1.89
CA TYR A 34 13.09 32.90 -0.56
C TYR A 34 12.97 34.39 -0.23
N ILE A 35 11.75 34.90 -0.20
CA ILE A 35 11.46 36.27 0.24
C ILE A 35 11.03 36.18 1.70
N ASP A 36 11.73 36.87 2.59
CA ASP A 36 11.47 36.89 4.04
C ASP A 36 11.32 35.49 4.67
N ASP A 37 12.21 34.55 4.30
CA ASP A 37 12.15 33.14 4.74
C ASP A 37 10.79 32.46 4.50
N ASN A 38 10.10 32.87 3.42
CA ASN A 38 8.74 32.46 3.11
C ASN A 38 7.75 32.76 4.26
N ALA A 39 7.94 33.82 5.05
CA ALA A 39 7.02 34.23 6.10
C ALA A 39 5.59 34.51 5.59
N SER A 40 5.45 34.85 4.29
CA SER A 40 4.17 35.00 3.60
C SER A 40 3.55 33.67 3.15
N SER A 41 4.28 32.55 3.23
CA SER A 41 3.75 31.22 2.97
C SER A 41 2.84 30.82 4.12
N HIS A 42 1.54 30.71 3.83
CA HIS A 42 0.56 30.20 4.78
C HIS A 42 0.57 28.66 4.90
N PHE A 43 1.62 27.98 4.42
CA PHE A 43 1.74 26.53 4.53
C PHE A 43 1.93 26.13 5.99
N ARG A 44 0.97 25.38 6.52
CA ARG A 44 1.02 24.76 7.85
C ARG A 44 1.48 23.31 7.67
N PRO A 45 2.74 22.97 7.99
CA PRO A 45 3.34 21.69 7.61
C PRO A 45 2.53 20.46 7.99
N ILE A 46 1.93 20.47 9.19
CA ILE A 46 1.14 19.35 9.71
C ILE A 46 -0.24 19.31 9.06
N LYS A 47 -1.00 20.40 9.11
CA LYS A 47 -2.40 20.42 8.67
C LYS A 47 -2.53 20.30 7.16
N ASP A 48 -1.75 21.06 6.42
CA ASP A 48 -1.83 21.06 4.97
C ASP A 48 -1.15 19.81 4.38
N GLY A 49 -0.11 19.29 5.06
CA GLY A 49 0.44 17.96 4.75
C GLY A 49 -0.59 16.83 4.92
N LEU A 50 -1.35 16.82 6.02
CA LEU A 50 -2.40 15.81 6.25
C LEU A 50 -3.53 15.89 5.21
N LEU A 51 -3.88 17.09 4.73
CA LEU A 51 -4.87 17.25 3.66
C LEU A 51 -4.36 16.67 2.34
N ILE A 52 -3.12 16.99 1.96
CA ILE A 52 -2.48 16.46 0.75
C ILE A 52 -2.40 14.92 0.77
N TYR A 53 -2.07 14.34 1.93
CA TYR A 53 -1.89 12.88 2.07
C TYR A 53 -3.11 12.14 2.62
N LYS A 54 -4.27 12.78 2.73
CA LYS A 54 -5.47 12.23 3.37
C LYS A 54 -5.87 10.86 2.82
N ASN A 55 -5.86 10.70 1.50
CA ASN A 55 -6.22 9.43 0.85
C ASN A 55 -5.16 8.34 1.10
N LEU A 56 -3.87 8.69 1.12
CA LEU A 56 -2.80 7.77 1.47
C LEU A 56 -2.93 7.31 2.93
N PHE A 57 -3.26 8.22 3.85
CA PHE A 57 -3.46 7.89 5.25
C PHE A 57 -4.68 6.98 5.46
N LYS A 58 -5.80 7.24 4.78
CA LYS A 58 -6.98 6.36 4.80
C LYS A 58 -6.66 4.96 4.28
N PHE A 59 -5.90 4.87 3.18
CA PHE A 59 -5.44 3.59 2.63
C PHE A 59 -4.51 2.84 3.60
N ALA A 60 -3.57 3.56 4.23
CA ALA A 60 -2.67 2.99 5.23
C ALA A 60 -3.45 2.46 6.45
N LEU A 61 -4.44 3.22 6.94
CA LEU A 61 -5.29 2.80 8.05
C LEU A 61 -6.17 1.60 7.70
N ALA A 62 -6.76 1.58 6.50
CA ALA A 62 -7.52 0.43 6.01
C ALA A 62 -6.64 -0.83 5.91
N SER A 63 -5.41 -0.67 5.38
CA SER A 63 -4.46 -1.76 5.24
C SER A 63 -3.97 -2.28 6.59
N PHE A 64 -3.73 -1.38 7.56
CA PHE A 64 -3.38 -1.76 8.93
C PHE A 64 -4.54 -2.49 9.63
N GLY A 65 -5.77 -2.02 9.46
CA GLY A 65 -6.97 -2.73 9.93
C GLY A 65 -7.08 -4.12 9.33
N GLY A 66 -6.85 -4.25 8.02
CA GLY A 66 -6.76 -5.53 7.32
C GLY A 66 -5.74 -6.47 7.96
N PHE A 67 -4.52 -5.99 8.24
CA PHE A 67 -3.48 -6.76 8.93
C PHE A 67 -3.92 -7.27 10.32
N LEU A 68 -4.62 -6.45 11.11
CA LEU A 68 -5.11 -6.85 12.43
C LEU A 68 -6.18 -7.94 12.34
N VAL A 69 -7.14 -7.77 11.41
CA VAL A 69 -8.18 -8.79 11.12
C VAL A 69 -7.51 -10.11 10.74
N ASP A 70 -6.50 -10.03 9.89
CA ASP A 70 -5.71 -11.18 9.47
C ASP A 70 -5.05 -11.93 10.62
N TYR A 71 -4.31 -11.20 11.44
CA TYR A 71 -3.56 -11.78 12.53
C TYR A 71 -4.50 -12.39 13.56
N GLY A 72 -5.62 -11.70 13.85
CA GLY A 72 -6.66 -12.19 14.75
C GLY A 72 -7.33 -13.46 14.24
N ILE A 73 -7.73 -13.50 12.96
CA ILE A 73 -8.37 -14.68 12.35
C ILE A 73 -7.38 -15.84 12.25
N TYR A 74 -6.13 -15.58 11.85
CA TYR A 74 -5.08 -16.59 11.82
C TYR A 74 -4.88 -17.20 13.21
N ALA A 75 -4.77 -16.35 14.23
CA ALA A 75 -4.56 -16.78 15.60
C ALA A 75 -5.74 -17.62 16.13
N LEU A 76 -6.97 -17.17 15.87
CA LEU A 76 -8.17 -17.88 16.23
C LEU A 76 -8.28 -19.23 15.50
N ALA A 77 -8.02 -19.26 14.19
CA ALA A 77 -8.06 -20.48 13.40
C ALA A 77 -7.03 -21.51 13.89
N LEU A 78 -5.82 -21.10 14.29
CA LEU A 78 -4.84 -22.00 14.89
C LEU A 78 -5.31 -22.62 16.21
N LEU A 79 -6.07 -21.88 17.02
CA LEU A 79 -6.64 -22.37 18.28
C LEU A 79 -7.79 -23.35 18.07
N LEU A 80 -8.60 -23.15 17.02
CA LEU A 80 -9.77 -23.98 16.74
C LEU A 80 -9.41 -25.26 15.97
N LEU A 81 -8.39 -25.21 15.09
CA LEU A 81 -8.02 -26.29 14.18
C LEU A 81 -6.98 -27.25 14.78
N THR A 82 -7.05 -27.54 16.07
CA THR A 82 -6.07 -28.37 16.80
C THR A 82 -6.06 -29.83 16.38
N SER A 83 -7.15 -30.33 15.79
CA SER A 83 -7.28 -31.71 15.30
C SER A 83 -6.57 -31.98 13.98
N LEU A 84 -6.13 -30.94 13.26
CA LEU A 84 -5.46 -31.09 11.97
C LEU A 84 -3.94 -31.27 12.13
N PRO A 85 -3.28 -32.03 11.22
CA PRO A 85 -1.83 -32.06 11.13
C PRO A 85 -1.26 -30.64 10.96
N THR A 86 -0.10 -30.37 11.57
CA THR A 86 0.51 -29.02 11.64
C THR A 86 0.60 -28.30 10.29
N ALA A 87 0.99 -29.01 9.22
CA ALA A 87 1.09 -28.45 7.87
C ALA A 87 -0.27 -27.99 7.33
N LEU A 88 -1.29 -28.85 7.44
CA LEU A 88 -2.63 -28.57 6.96
C LEU A 88 -3.32 -27.49 7.82
N ARG A 89 -3.11 -27.54 9.14
CA ARG A 89 -3.56 -26.51 10.08
C ARG A 89 -3.03 -25.13 9.70
N LEU A 90 -1.74 -25.02 9.40
CA LEU A 90 -1.10 -23.78 8.97
C LEU A 90 -1.68 -23.25 7.67
N LEU A 91 -1.78 -24.12 6.66
CA LEU A 91 -2.31 -23.76 5.35
C LEU A 91 -3.75 -23.23 5.46
N VAL A 92 -4.61 -23.97 6.15
CA VAL A 92 -6.03 -23.62 6.30
C VAL A 92 -6.18 -22.32 7.10
N ALA A 93 -5.51 -22.20 8.25
CA ALA A 93 -5.57 -21.00 9.08
C ALA A 93 -5.09 -19.76 8.32
N ASN A 94 -3.96 -19.85 7.60
CA ASN A 94 -3.42 -18.73 6.83
C ASN A 94 -4.32 -18.34 5.65
N THR A 95 -4.90 -19.33 4.98
CA THR A 95 -5.79 -19.10 3.83
C THR A 95 -7.08 -18.41 4.26
N ILE A 96 -7.73 -18.89 5.33
CA ILE A 96 -8.96 -18.27 5.86
C ILE A 96 -8.67 -16.83 6.28
N ALA A 97 -7.58 -16.63 7.02
CA ALA A 97 -7.15 -15.29 7.44
C ALA A 97 -6.96 -14.35 6.25
N ARG A 98 -6.24 -14.78 5.20
CA ARG A 98 -6.04 -13.97 3.98
C ARG A 98 -7.34 -13.62 3.28
N ILE A 99 -8.24 -14.57 3.12
CA ILE A 99 -9.51 -14.33 2.41
C ILE A 99 -10.31 -13.26 3.17
N CYS A 100 -10.48 -13.45 4.49
CA CYS A 100 -11.24 -12.53 5.31
C CYS A 100 -10.59 -11.13 5.37
N SER A 101 -9.28 -11.07 5.50
CA SER A 101 -8.56 -9.79 5.59
C SER A 101 -8.59 -9.04 4.26
N ALA A 102 -8.42 -9.74 3.13
CA ALA A 102 -8.51 -9.16 1.79
C ALA A 102 -9.91 -8.63 1.50
N THR A 103 -10.97 -9.37 1.86
CA THR A 103 -12.36 -8.91 1.70
C THR A 103 -12.63 -7.68 2.56
N CYS A 104 -12.22 -7.67 3.82
CA CYS A 104 -12.39 -6.54 4.72
C CYS A 104 -11.63 -5.30 4.20
N ASN A 105 -10.37 -5.47 3.81
CA ASN A 105 -9.53 -4.40 3.31
C ASN A 105 -10.07 -3.83 1.98
N PHE A 106 -10.58 -4.68 1.09
CA PHE A 106 -11.27 -4.23 -0.13
C PHE A 106 -12.54 -3.43 0.18
N ALA A 107 -13.39 -3.91 1.09
CA ALA A 107 -14.61 -3.21 1.48
C ALA A 107 -14.32 -1.84 2.13
N LEU A 108 -13.31 -1.77 3.00
CA LEU A 108 -12.87 -0.53 3.62
C LEU A 108 -12.28 0.45 2.60
N ASN A 109 -11.40 -0.01 1.72
CA ASN A 109 -10.82 0.85 0.69
C ASN A 109 -11.87 1.35 -0.30
N LYS A 110 -12.80 0.48 -0.73
CA LYS A 110 -13.92 0.88 -1.58
C LYS A 110 -14.78 1.96 -0.93
N LYS A 111 -15.07 1.85 0.37
CA LYS A 111 -15.91 2.81 1.10
C LYS A 111 -15.18 4.11 1.46
N LEU A 112 -13.89 4.05 1.78
CA LEU A 112 -13.14 5.17 2.37
C LEU A 112 -12.28 5.95 1.38
N VAL A 113 -11.75 5.26 0.36
CA VAL A 113 -10.69 5.78 -0.54
C VAL A 113 -11.22 5.98 -1.96
N PHE A 114 -12.04 5.08 -2.48
CA PHE A 114 -12.45 5.09 -3.89
C PHE A 114 -13.92 5.48 -4.07
N ASN A 115 -14.17 6.77 -4.34
CA ASN A 115 -15.50 7.30 -4.66
C ASN A 115 -15.81 7.36 -6.17
N ASN A 116 -14.96 6.77 -7.03
CA ASN A 116 -15.16 6.79 -8.49
C ASN A 116 -14.99 5.41 -9.12
N GLU A 117 -15.97 5.04 -9.92
CA GLU A 117 -16.00 3.84 -10.77
C GLU A 117 -15.18 4.09 -12.04
N GLU A 118 -13.87 3.86 -12.01
CA GLU A 118 -13.11 3.73 -13.26
C GLU A 118 -12.05 2.62 -13.23
N SER A 119 -11.72 2.17 -14.44
CA SER A 119 -11.35 0.79 -14.78
C SER A 119 -9.96 0.32 -14.29
N ILE A 120 -9.94 -0.45 -13.19
CA ILE A 120 -8.72 -1.09 -12.64
C ILE A 120 -8.46 -2.48 -13.28
N ALA A 121 -8.98 -2.75 -14.48
CA ALA A 121 -8.83 -4.06 -15.12
C ALA A 121 -7.44 -4.30 -15.74
N ARG A 122 -6.72 -3.23 -16.12
CA ARG A 122 -5.47 -3.35 -16.90
C ARG A 122 -4.18 -3.37 -16.04
N THR A 123 -4.25 -2.93 -14.79
CA THR A 123 -3.16 -3.00 -13.80
C THR A 123 -3.30 -4.19 -12.84
N GLY A 124 -4.45 -4.88 -12.84
CA GLY A 124 -4.77 -5.93 -11.86
C GLY A 124 -3.87 -7.18 -11.94
N VAL A 125 -3.38 -7.54 -13.13
CA VAL A 125 -2.63 -8.81 -13.32
C VAL A 125 -1.30 -8.81 -12.58
N GLY A 126 -0.48 -7.75 -12.73
CA GLY A 126 0.83 -7.67 -12.06
C GLY A 126 0.71 -7.64 -10.53
N TYR A 127 -0.33 -6.98 -10.02
CA TYR A 127 -0.62 -6.93 -8.58
C TYR A 127 -1.16 -8.26 -8.05
N PHE A 128 -2.04 -8.92 -8.81
CA PHE A 128 -2.55 -10.23 -8.45
C PHE A 128 -1.44 -11.28 -8.43
N THR A 129 -0.54 -11.28 -9.43
CA THR A 129 0.63 -12.16 -9.44
C THR A 129 1.54 -11.90 -8.24
N LEU A 130 1.84 -10.63 -7.92
CA LEU A 130 2.64 -10.29 -6.75
C LEU A 130 1.98 -10.77 -5.45
N ALA A 131 0.66 -10.56 -5.30
CA ALA A 131 -0.09 -11.00 -4.13
C ALA A 131 -0.07 -12.53 -3.98
N LEU A 132 -0.23 -13.27 -5.07
CA LEU A 132 -0.17 -14.73 -5.07
C LEU A 132 1.21 -15.25 -4.67
N VAL A 133 2.29 -14.66 -5.23
CA VAL A 133 3.67 -15.02 -4.88
C VAL A 133 3.94 -14.74 -3.40
N LEU A 134 3.54 -13.57 -2.90
CA LEU A 134 3.71 -13.22 -1.49
C LEU A 134 2.95 -14.17 -0.57
N PHE A 135 1.75 -14.60 -0.93
CA PHE A 135 0.98 -15.58 -0.16
C PHE A 135 1.66 -16.95 -0.10
N LEU A 136 2.19 -17.44 -1.23
CA LEU A 136 2.91 -18.70 -1.29
C LEU A 136 4.21 -18.63 -0.48
N CYS A 137 4.97 -17.55 -0.62
CA CYS A 137 6.18 -17.31 0.18
C CYS A 137 5.87 -17.22 1.67
N ASP A 138 4.81 -16.50 2.07
CA ASP A 138 4.38 -16.39 3.47
C ASP A 138 4.07 -17.76 4.07
N THR A 139 3.28 -18.57 3.36
CA THR A 139 2.93 -19.92 3.83
C THR A 139 4.16 -20.84 3.91
N ALA A 140 5.05 -20.78 2.91
CA ALA A 140 6.27 -21.58 2.90
C ALA A 140 7.24 -21.21 4.02
N LEU A 141 7.46 -19.91 4.26
CA LEU A 141 8.32 -19.42 5.32
C LEU A 141 7.76 -19.72 6.71
N LEU A 142 6.44 -19.58 6.90
CA LEU A 142 5.76 -19.98 8.13
C LEU A 142 6.02 -21.45 8.46
N TYR A 143 5.89 -22.33 7.46
CA TYR A 143 6.14 -23.76 7.63
C TYR A 143 7.62 -24.05 7.92
N LEU A 144 8.53 -23.46 7.15
CA LEU A 144 9.97 -23.71 7.25
C LEU A 144 10.54 -23.24 8.59
N PHE A 145 10.22 -22.02 9.04
CA PHE A 145 10.71 -21.51 10.31
C PHE A 145 10.11 -22.26 11.50
N HIS A 146 8.86 -22.71 11.41
CA HIS A 146 8.28 -23.52 12.46
C HIS A 146 8.93 -24.91 12.56
N GLN A 147 9.15 -25.59 11.43
CA GLN A 147 9.70 -26.94 11.40
C GLN A 147 11.20 -26.99 11.72
N ILE A 148 11.99 -26.05 11.21
CA ILE A 148 13.45 -26.06 11.36
C ILE A 148 13.88 -25.44 12.69
N LEU A 149 13.29 -24.30 13.07
CA LEU A 149 13.71 -23.53 14.24
C LEU A 149 12.82 -23.78 15.47
N GLY A 150 11.72 -24.54 15.34
CA GLY A 150 10.79 -24.80 16.44
C GLY A 150 10.08 -23.55 16.96
N LEU A 151 10.13 -22.45 16.20
CA LEU A 151 9.61 -21.15 16.66
C LEU A 151 8.09 -21.16 16.75
N ASN A 152 7.58 -20.36 17.68
CA ASN A 152 6.14 -20.20 17.87
C ASN A 152 5.50 -19.55 16.62
N LEU A 153 4.46 -20.20 16.09
CA LEU A 153 3.71 -19.78 14.90
C LEU A 153 3.26 -18.32 14.94
N TYR A 154 2.89 -17.80 16.12
CA TYR A 154 2.50 -16.40 16.29
C TYR A 154 3.66 -15.42 16.00
N ILE A 155 4.85 -15.74 16.52
CA ILE A 155 6.05 -14.90 16.34
C ILE A 155 6.54 -14.99 14.90
N VAL A 156 6.55 -16.21 14.34
CA VAL A 156 6.96 -16.44 12.94
C VAL A 156 6.05 -15.64 12.01
N LYS A 157 4.73 -15.60 12.25
CA LYS A 157 3.78 -14.85 11.43
C LYS A 157 4.09 -13.35 11.38
N LEU A 158 4.47 -12.76 12.52
CA LEU A 158 4.87 -11.34 12.56
C LEU A 158 6.19 -11.11 11.83
N ALA A 159 7.21 -11.93 12.10
CA ALA A 159 8.54 -11.78 11.51
C ALA A 159 8.51 -11.95 9.98
N VAL A 160 7.85 -13.01 9.49
CA VAL A 160 7.67 -13.29 8.06
C VAL A 160 6.84 -12.18 7.40
N GLY A 161 5.79 -11.69 8.07
CA GLY A 161 4.97 -10.59 7.58
C GLY A 161 5.77 -9.30 7.36
N ILE A 162 6.60 -8.90 8.32
CA ILE A 162 7.47 -7.71 8.20
C ILE A 162 8.49 -7.91 7.06
N PHE A 163 9.13 -9.08 7.00
CA PHE A 163 10.11 -9.38 5.98
C PHE A 163 9.51 -9.32 4.57
N LEU A 164 8.37 -9.97 4.35
CA LEU A 164 7.70 -9.98 3.05
C LEU A 164 7.12 -8.62 2.68
N PHE A 165 6.68 -7.82 3.66
CA PHE A 165 6.27 -6.44 3.42
C PHE A 165 7.43 -5.60 2.86
N LEU A 166 8.61 -5.67 3.48
CA LEU A 166 9.80 -4.95 3.01
C LEU A 166 10.26 -5.44 1.63
N ALA A 167 10.25 -6.76 1.40
CA ALA A 167 10.59 -7.34 0.11
C ALA A 167 9.60 -6.91 -0.99
N SER A 168 8.31 -6.92 -0.68
CA SER A 168 7.25 -6.45 -1.59
C SER A 168 7.43 -4.98 -1.94
N TRP A 169 7.70 -4.14 -0.95
CA TRP A 169 7.98 -2.72 -1.19
C TRP A 169 9.20 -2.51 -2.08
N PHE A 170 10.29 -3.25 -1.85
CA PHE A 170 11.49 -3.19 -2.67
C PHE A 170 11.23 -3.60 -4.12
N ILE A 171 10.48 -4.68 -4.34
CA ILE A 171 10.09 -5.14 -5.68
C ILE A 171 9.21 -4.10 -6.38
N GLN A 172 8.19 -3.59 -5.69
CA GLN A 172 7.29 -2.58 -6.25
C GLN A 172 8.07 -1.33 -6.66
N LYS A 173 8.93 -0.81 -5.77
CA LYS A 173 9.71 0.41 -6.03
C LYS A 173 10.68 0.25 -7.20
N ASN A 174 11.42 -0.86 -7.28
CA ASN A 174 12.51 -1.00 -8.25
C ASN A 174 12.11 -1.64 -9.59
N ILE A 175 11.08 -2.50 -9.58
CA ILE A 175 10.69 -3.31 -10.74
C ILE A 175 9.38 -2.80 -11.35
N ILE A 176 8.37 -2.54 -10.54
CA ILE A 176 7.03 -2.17 -11.02
C ILE A 176 6.93 -0.66 -11.31
N PHE A 177 7.46 0.17 -10.41
CA PHE A 177 7.39 1.63 -10.49
C PHE A 177 8.73 2.25 -10.89
N LYS A 178 9.44 1.63 -11.82
CA LYS A 178 10.69 2.18 -12.36
C LYS A 178 10.41 3.59 -12.87
N GLU A 179 10.92 4.60 -12.18
CA GLU A 179 10.79 6.00 -12.58
C GLU A 179 11.20 6.10 -14.05
N ARG A 180 10.27 6.56 -14.90
CA ARG A 180 10.65 6.95 -16.26
C ARG A 180 11.62 8.12 -16.09
N LYS A 181 12.91 7.87 -16.27
CA LYS A 181 13.91 8.93 -16.40
C LYS A 181 13.39 9.90 -17.46
N SER A 182 12.98 11.09 -17.02
CA SER A 182 12.69 12.20 -17.91
C SER A 182 14.01 12.51 -18.61
N PHE A 183 14.07 12.28 -19.92
CA PHE A 183 15.18 12.76 -20.73
C PHE A 183 15.15 14.28 -20.66
N SER A 184 16.08 14.86 -19.91
CA SER A 184 16.42 16.27 -19.98
C SER A 184 16.81 16.58 -21.42
N HIS A 185 15.95 17.28 -22.16
CA HIS A 185 16.40 18.01 -23.34
C HIS A 185 17.23 19.18 -22.84
N GLU A 186 18.55 19.03 -22.90
CA GLU A 186 19.46 20.17 -22.98
C GLU A 186 19.11 20.89 -24.29
N ILE A 187 18.44 22.02 -24.18
CA ILE A 187 18.31 22.96 -25.29
C ILE A 187 19.64 23.74 -25.30
N ALA A 188 20.50 23.39 -26.25
CA ALA A 188 21.66 24.17 -26.65
C ALA A 188 21.23 25.40 -27.48
#